data_AF-I1J320-F1
#
_entry.id   AF-I1J320-F1
#
_cell.length_a   1.000
_cell.length_b   1.000
_cell.length_c   1.000
_cell.angle_alpha   90.00
_cell.angle_beta   90.00
_cell.angle_gamma   90.00
#
_symmetry.space_group_name_H-M   'P 1'
#
loop_
_entity.id
_entity.type
_entity.pdbx_description
1 polymer ?
#
loop_
_entity_poly.entity_id
_entity_poly.type
_entity_poly.pdbx_seq_one_letter_code
_entity_poly.pdbx_strand_id
1 'polypeptide(L)'
;MARFSSSGLLALAVAATLFAGVWCAPKVTFTVEKGSDPKKIVLQVKYDKEGDSMAEVELKQKGSNEWLAMSKCKDTGAWKYESPEPLKCPLNIRFQSEKGMRNVFDDVIPENYKIGSTYSPQEY
;
A
#
# COMPACT_ATOMS: atom_id res chain seq x y z
N MET A 1 -61.71 30.83 -25.14
CA MET A 1 -61.56 29.37 -25.29
C MET A 1 -60.07 29.09 -25.34
N ALA A 2 -59.50 28.49 -24.29
CA ALA A 2 -58.07 28.20 -24.20
C ALA A 2 -57.69 26.97 -25.04
N ARG A 3 -56.51 26.99 -25.67
CA ARG A 3 -55.81 25.79 -26.15
C ARG A 3 -54.31 25.96 -25.95
N PHE A 4 -53.75 25.15 -25.04
CA PHE A 4 -52.32 24.89 -24.92
C PHE A 4 -51.93 23.75 -25.87
N SER A 5 -50.75 23.84 -26.50
CA SER A 5 -49.92 22.70 -26.94
C SER A 5 -48.56 23.28 -27.39
N SER A 6 -47.53 23.32 -26.55
CA SER A 6 -46.56 22.26 -26.17
C SER A 6 -45.37 22.12 -27.14
N SER A 7 -44.21 22.47 -26.58
CA SER A 7 -42.90 21.77 -26.64
C SER A 7 -42.06 21.75 -27.90
N GLY A 8 -40.80 22.13 -27.72
CA GLY A 8 -39.69 21.73 -28.60
C GLY A 8 -38.38 22.51 -28.43
N LEU A 9 -37.94 22.87 -27.21
CA LEU A 9 -36.57 23.36 -27.02
C LEU A 9 -35.59 22.17 -27.14
N LEU A 10 -34.91 22.07 -28.28
CA LEU A 10 -33.76 21.19 -28.47
C LEU A 10 -32.58 21.70 -27.64
N ALA A 11 -32.40 21.15 -26.44
CA ALA A 11 -31.18 21.31 -25.66
C ALA A 11 -30.22 20.15 -25.98
N LEU A 12 -29.30 20.37 -26.92
CA LEU A 12 -28.15 19.49 -27.13
C LEU A 12 -27.08 19.83 -26.09
N ALA A 13 -27.12 19.15 -24.94
CA ALA A 13 -26.03 19.16 -23.98
C ALA A 13 -25.03 18.06 -24.35
N VAL A 14 -23.93 18.43 -25.00
CA VAL A 14 -22.80 17.52 -25.20
C VAL A 14 -21.99 17.50 -23.91
N ALA A 15 -22.27 16.51 -23.06
CA ALA A 15 -21.46 16.26 -21.87
C ALA A 15 -20.21 15.48 -22.27
N ALA A 16 -19.12 16.18 -22.56
CA ALA A 16 -17.80 15.57 -22.66
C ALA A 16 -17.30 15.29 -21.24
N THR A 17 -17.57 14.09 -20.72
CA THR A 17 -16.95 13.61 -19.49
C THR A 17 -15.50 13.23 -19.78
N LEU A 18 -14.59 14.18 -19.56
CA LEU A 18 -13.17 13.87 -19.43
C LEU A 18 -12.98 13.06 -18.15
N PHE A 19 -13.15 11.74 -18.22
CA PHE A 19 -12.47 10.85 -17.29
C PHE A 19 -10.97 10.92 -17.65
N ALA A 20 -10.32 11.98 -17.18
CA ALA A 20 -8.94 11.83 -16.74
C ALA A 20 -9.01 10.82 -15.59
N GLY A 21 -8.98 9.54 -15.94
CA GLY A 21 -8.77 8.48 -14.99
C GLY A 21 -7.45 8.83 -14.32
N VAL A 22 -7.54 9.42 -13.14
CA VAL A 22 -6.41 9.58 -12.25
C VAL A 22 -5.81 8.19 -12.17
N TRP A 23 -4.65 7.99 -12.78
CA TRP A 23 -3.84 6.80 -12.58
C TRP A 23 -3.39 6.85 -11.12
N CYS A 24 -4.32 6.54 -10.21
CA CYS A 24 -4.04 6.40 -8.81
C CYS A 24 -3.21 5.12 -8.73
N ALA A 25 -1.91 5.26 -8.51
CA ALA A 25 -1.07 4.12 -8.20
C ALA A 25 -1.73 3.36 -7.03
N PRO A 26 -1.71 2.01 -7.02
CA PRO A 26 -2.30 1.25 -5.92
C PRO A 26 -1.73 1.71 -4.59
N LYS A 27 -2.61 2.08 -3.65
CA LYS A 27 -2.18 2.52 -2.32
C LYS A 27 -1.67 1.33 -1.53
N VAL A 28 -0.46 1.48 -0.99
CA VAL A 28 0.18 0.48 -0.14
C VAL A 28 0.31 1.06 1.27
N THR A 29 -0.07 0.30 2.29
CA THR A 29 0.10 0.69 3.68
C THR A 29 0.67 -0.44 4.51
N PHE A 30 1.46 -0.10 5.52
CA PHE A 30 2.14 -1.03 6.41
C PHE A 30 1.67 -0.82 7.84
N THR A 31 0.95 -1.79 8.40
CA THR A 31 0.54 -1.76 9.81
C THR A 31 1.51 -2.62 10.63
N VAL A 32 2.12 -2.03 11.66
CA VAL A 32 2.98 -2.78 12.58
C VAL A 32 2.10 -3.57 13.54
N GLU A 33 2.14 -4.89 13.45
CA GLU A 33 1.24 -5.77 14.18
C GLU A 33 1.74 -6.13 15.58
N LYS A 34 0.78 -6.56 16.42
CA LYS A 34 1.08 -7.12 17.74
C LYS A 34 2.02 -8.32 17.59
N GLY A 35 3.01 -8.40 18.48
CA GLY A 35 4.08 -9.39 18.42
C GLY A 35 5.39 -8.81 17.92
N SER A 36 5.38 -7.65 17.24
CA SER A 36 6.61 -6.91 16.96
C SER A 36 7.33 -6.49 18.24
N ASP A 37 8.66 -6.49 18.19
CA ASP A 37 9.58 -6.13 19.27
C ASP A 37 10.91 -5.64 18.65
N PRO A 38 11.92 -5.21 19.42
CA PRO A 38 13.15 -4.69 18.84
C PRO A 38 13.90 -5.63 17.90
N LYS A 39 13.71 -6.96 17.99
CA LYS A 39 14.38 -7.96 17.13
C LYS A 39 13.45 -8.60 16.12
N LYS A 40 12.15 -8.32 16.18
CA LYS A 40 11.12 -8.94 15.35
C LYS A 40 10.15 -7.91 14.84
N ILE A 41 9.94 -7.87 13.53
CA ILE A 41 8.92 -7.01 12.93
C ILE A 41 7.84 -7.88 12.28
N VAL A 42 6.58 -7.57 12.56
CA VAL A 42 5.40 -8.17 11.94
C VAL A 42 4.62 -7.06 11.26
N LEU A 43 4.47 -7.15 9.95
CA LEU A 43 3.83 -6.13 9.12
C LEU A 43 2.60 -6.71 8.43
N GLN A 44 1.42 -6.17 8.73
CA GLN A 44 0.28 -6.34 7.85
C GLN A 44 0.44 -5.36 6.68
N VAL A 45 0.57 -5.89 5.47
CA VAL A 45 0.70 -5.07 4.27
C VAL A 45 -0.63 -5.08 3.53
N LYS A 46 -1.21 -3.90 3.35
CA LYS A 46 -2.40 -3.71 2.51
C LYS A 46 -1.95 -3.13 1.18
N TYR A 47 -2.46 -3.72 0.12
CA TYR A 47 -2.18 -3.35 -1.25
C TYR A 47 -3.49 -3.30 -2.00
N ASP A 48 -3.96 -2.09 -2.32
CA ASP A 48 -5.27 -1.88 -2.91
C ASP A 48 -5.21 -2.08 -4.43
N LYS A 49 -5.14 -3.35 -4.85
CA LYS A 49 -5.21 -3.74 -6.26
C LYS A 49 -6.03 -5.01 -6.43
N GLU A 50 -7.11 -4.88 -7.19
CA GLU A 50 -8.07 -5.97 -7.38
C GLU A 50 -7.43 -7.22 -8.02
N GLY A 51 -7.67 -8.35 -7.37
CA GLY A 51 -7.18 -9.66 -7.77
C GLY A 51 -5.64 -9.77 -7.81
N ASP A 52 -4.91 -8.89 -7.13
CA ASP A 52 -3.46 -8.98 -6.96
C ASP A 52 -3.13 -9.06 -5.47
N SER A 53 -2.01 -9.71 -5.14
CA SER A 53 -1.57 -9.88 -3.76
C SER A 53 -0.05 -9.93 -3.70
N MET A 54 0.53 -9.83 -2.49
CA MET A 54 1.98 -9.91 -2.35
C MET A 54 2.46 -11.37 -2.41
N ALA A 55 3.38 -11.60 -3.34
CA ALA A 55 4.12 -12.85 -3.49
C ALA A 55 5.36 -12.87 -2.59
N GLU A 56 6.05 -11.73 -2.50
CA GLU A 56 7.28 -11.57 -1.71
C GLU A 56 7.31 -10.20 -1.04
N VAL A 57 7.83 -10.15 0.18
CA VAL A 57 8.12 -8.92 0.91
C VAL A 57 9.51 -9.05 1.53
N GLU A 58 10.31 -8.01 1.40
CA GLU A 58 11.65 -7.92 1.94
C GLU A 58 11.81 -6.61 2.71
N LEU A 59 12.73 -6.62 3.69
CA LEU A 59 13.12 -5.42 4.41
C LEU A 59 14.61 -5.15 4.26
N LYS A 60 14.98 -3.87 4.36
CA LYS A 60 16.37 -3.43 4.42
C LYS A 60 16.53 -2.47 5.60
N GLN A 61 17.45 -2.81 6.49
CA GLN A 61 17.76 -2.03 7.69
C GLN A 61 18.58 -0.77 7.35
N LYS A 62 18.49 0.27 8.18
CA LYS A 62 19.27 1.50 8.03
C LYS A 62 20.76 1.19 7.94
N GLY A 63 21.42 1.75 6.92
CA GLY A 63 22.86 1.60 6.68
C GLY A 63 23.28 0.23 6.14
N SER A 64 22.34 -0.67 5.84
CA SER A 64 22.60 -1.92 5.13
C SER A 64 22.29 -1.78 3.64
N ASN A 65 22.99 -2.55 2.80
CA ASN A 65 22.69 -2.73 1.38
C ASN A 65 21.96 -4.06 1.10
N GLU A 66 21.69 -4.85 2.13
CA GLU A 66 21.09 -6.18 2.04
C GLU A 66 19.56 -6.13 2.17
N TRP A 67 18.87 -6.81 1.25
CA TRP A 67 17.43 -7.07 1.33
C TRP A 67 17.20 -8.44 1.97
N LEU A 68 16.41 -8.45 3.03
CA LEU A 68 16.15 -9.61 3.87
C LEU A 68 14.71 -10.07 3.67
N ALA A 69 14.53 -11.32 3.24
CA ALA A 69 13.22 -11.89 2.99
C ALA A 69 12.38 -12.00 4.27
N MET A 70 11.13 -11.57 4.18
CA MET A 70 10.13 -11.76 5.22
C MET A 70 9.34 -13.04 4.95
N SER A 71 8.94 -13.74 6.02
CA SER A 71 8.10 -14.93 5.94
C SER A 71 6.63 -14.56 6.09
N LYS A 72 5.77 -15.07 5.21
CA LYS A 72 4.32 -14.90 5.31
C LYS A 72 3.75 -15.79 6.42
N CYS A 73 3.12 -15.18 7.43
CA CYS A 73 2.37 -15.88 8.47
C CYS A 73 1.09 -16.44 7.88
N LYS A 74 0.90 -17.77 7.90
CA LYS A 74 -0.25 -18.43 7.26
C LYS A 74 -1.59 -18.06 7.89
N ASP A 75 -1.63 -17.88 9.21
CA ASP A 75 -2.88 -17.67 9.95
C ASP A 75 -3.39 -16.23 9.83
N THR A 76 -2.49 -15.25 9.72
CA THR A 76 -2.85 -13.82 9.70
C THR A 76 -2.66 -13.17 8.33
N GLY A 77 -1.84 -13.75 7.45
CA GLY A 77 -1.42 -13.13 6.20
C GLY A 77 -0.37 -12.02 6.36
N ALA A 78 0.04 -11.69 7.59
CA ALA A 78 1.07 -10.71 7.87
C ALA A 78 2.47 -11.23 7.48
N TRP A 79 3.40 -10.32 7.26
CA TRP A 79 4.79 -10.63 6.93
C TRP A 79 5.67 -10.45 8.15
N LYS A 80 6.56 -11.41 8.42
CA LYS A 80 7.40 -11.43 9.60
C LYS A 80 8.88 -11.55 9.26
N TYR A 81 9.72 -10.80 9.97
CA TYR A 81 11.16 -11.03 10.01
C TYR A 81 11.66 -11.01 11.45
N GLU A 82 12.60 -11.92 11.75
CA GLU A 82 13.26 -12.07 13.05
C GLU A 82 14.78 -11.96 12.85
N SER A 83 15.42 -11.15 13.69
CA SER A 83 16.85 -10.87 13.65
C SER A 83 17.54 -11.34 14.95
N PRO A 84 18.79 -11.82 14.89
CA PRO A 84 19.57 -12.11 16.10
C PRO A 84 19.89 -10.84 16.91
N GLU A 85 19.99 -9.69 16.25
CA GLU A 85 20.27 -8.38 16.84
C GLU A 85 19.08 -7.42 16.69
N PRO A 86 18.98 -6.36 17.53
CA PRO A 86 17.97 -5.34 17.35
C PRO A 86 17.97 -4.73 15.94
N LEU A 87 16.78 -4.57 15.37
CA LEU A 87 16.58 -4.02 14.04
C LEU A 87 17.00 -2.55 13.99
N LYS A 88 17.85 -2.20 13.02
CA LYS A 88 18.28 -0.82 12.78
C LYS A 88 17.25 -0.10 11.92
N CYS A 89 16.41 0.68 12.58
CA CYS A 89 15.41 1.53 11.93
C CYS A 89 16.00 2.88 11.48
N PRO A 90 15.33 3.64 10.57
CA PRO A 90 14.11 3.27 9.86
C PRO A 90 14.30 2.06 8.93
N LEU A 91 13.21 1.34 8.67
CA LEU A 91 13.21 0.19 7.77
C LEU A 91 12.66 0.59 6.40
N ASN A 92 13.35 0.13 5.37
CA ASN A 92 12.90 0.19 3.99
C ASN A 92 12.19 -1.13 3.66
N ILE A 93 11.13 -1.08 2.86
CA ILE A 93 10.36 -2.25 2.48
C ILE A 93 10.28 -2.34 0.96
N ARG A 94 10.54 -3.53 0.41
CA ARG A 94 10.33 -3.86 -1.00
C ARG A 94 9.32 -4.99 -1.08
N PHE A 95 8.47 -4.99 -2.11
CA PHE A 95 7.62 -6.14 -2.39
C PHE A 95 7.59 -6.48 -3.88
N GLN A 96 7.23 -7.73 -4.15
CA GLN A 96 6.79 -8.22 -5.45
C GLN A 96 5.36 -8.77 -5.34
N SER A 97 4.46 -8.34 -6.24
CA SER A 97 3.10 -8.88 -6.32
C SER A 97 3.05 -10.15 -7.18
N GLU A 98 2.01 -10.96 -7.01
CA GLU A 98 1.77 -12.16 -7.81
C GLU A 98 1.62 -11.85 -9.30
N LYS A 99 1.11 -10.66 -9.66
CA LYS A 99 1.07 -10.17 -11.05
C LYS A 99 2.35 -9.44 -11.48
N GLY A 100 3.43 -9.55 -10.71
CA GLY A 100 4.77 -9.08 -11.09
C GLY A 100 5.06 -7.60 -10.83
N MET A 101 4.17 -6.86 -10.15
CA MET A 101 4.48 -5.47 -9.76
C MET A 101 5.59 -5.47 -8.70
N ARG A 102 6.56 -4.56 -8.82
CA ARG A 102 7.65 -4.39 -7.85
C ARG A 102 7.72 -2.94 -7.42
N ASN A 103 7.81 -2.70 -6.11
CA ASN A 103 7.96 -1.36 -5.53
C ASN A 103 8.94 -1.38 -4.37
N VAL A 104 9.64 -0.26 -4.17
CA VAL A 104 10.53 -0.01 -3.03
C VAL A 104 10.01 1.22 -2.30
N PHE A 105 9.95 1.12 -0.97
CA PHE A 105 9.57 2.21 -0.08
C PHE A 105 10.68 2.42 0.94
N ASP A 106 11.38 3.53 0.78
CA ASP A 106 12.45 3.89 1.69
C ASP A 106 11.89 4.48 2.98
N ASP A 107 12.53 4.14 4.10
CA ASP A 107 12.25 4.63 5.46
C ASP A 107 10.78 4.59 5.91
N VAL A 108 9.98 3.67 5.36
CA VAL A 108 8.51 3.62 5.58
C VAL A 108 8.13 3.21 6.99
N ILE A 109 8.96 2.40 7.68
CA ILE A 109 8.78 2.12 9.10
C ILE A 109 9.77 3.00 9.89
N PRO A 110 9.30 4.00 10.64
CA PRO A 110 10.17 4.97 11.31
C PRO A 110 10.85 4.36 12.54
N GLU A 111 11.91 5.00 13.05
CA GLU A 111 12.65 4.57 14.25
C GLU A 111 11.78 4.43 15.49
N ASN A 112 10.83 5.33 15.67
CA ASN A 112 9.90 5.36 16.80
C ASN A 112 8.53 4.75 16.46
N TYR A 113 8.51 3.71 15.60
CA TYR A 113 7.26 3.07 15.22
C TYR A 113 6.46 2.59 16.45
N LYS A 114 5.14 2.55 16.31
CA LYS A 114 4.23 2.10 17.35
C LYS A 114 3.47 0.86 16.88
N ILE A 115 3.39 -0.14 17.73
CA ILE A 115 2.55 -1.32 17.51
C ILE A 115 1.09 -0.87 17.36
N GLY A 116 0.40 -1.41 16.36
CA GLY A 116 -0.96 -1.04 15.96
C GLY A 116 -1.05 0.19 15.04
N SER A 117 0.07 0.87 14.77
CA SER A 117 0.07 2.04 13.87
C SER A 117 0.28 1.64 12.42
N THR A 118 -0.33 2.41 11.52
CA THR A 118 -0.23 2.23 10.07
C THR A 118 0.59 3.35 9.45
N TYR A 119 1.53 2.98 8.59
CA TYR A 119 2.43 3.87 7.88
C TYR A 119 2.18 3.74 6.38
N SER A 120 2.08 4.88 5.70
CA SER A 120 1.93 4.94 4.24
C SER A 120 3.20 5.59 3.68
N PRO A 121 3.78 5.05 2.59
CA PRO A 121 4.84 5.73 1.88
C PRO A 121 4.40 7.14 1.47
N GLN A 122 5.32 8.11 1.51
CA GLN A 122 5.02 9.43 0.97
C GLN A 122 4.84 9.32 -0.54
N GLU A 123 3.73 9.84 -1.06
CA GLU A 123 3.54 10.04 -2.50
C GLU A 123 4.47 11.18 -2.91
N TYR A 124 5.42 10.91 -3.82
CA TYR A 124 6.28 11.93 -4.44
C TYR A 124 5.61 12.50 -5.68
#